data_AF-A0A3S5FB31-F1
#
_entry.id   AF-A0A3S5FB31-F1
#
_cell.length_a   1.000
_cell.length_b   1.000
_cell.length_c   1.000
_cell.angle_alpha   90.00
_cell.angle_beta   90.00
_cell.angle_gamma   90.00
#
_symmetry.space_group_name_H-M   'P 1'
#
loop_
_entity.id
_entity.type
_entity.pdbx_description
1 polymer ?
#
loop_
_entity_poly.entity_id
_entity_poly.type
_entity_poly.pdbx_seq_one_letter_code
_entity_poly.pdbx_strand_id
1 'polypeptide(L)' 'MVQGDKVTLEKVAELSIYEWQDRAAVATALLKNGYTIGPGKRKKTPTGKQLDYFLEVYKKEETEE' A
#
# COMPACT_ATOMS: atom_id res chain seq x y z
N MET A 1 -11.81 -24.34 18.95
CA MET A 1 -11.65 -22.98 19.48
C MET A 1 -11.07 -22.13 18.38
N VAL A 2 -11.87 -21.14 17.95
CA VAL A 2 -11.59 -20.00 17.05
C VAL A 2 -11.00 -20.35 15.68
N GLN A 3 -11.90 -20.53 14.71
CA GLN A 3 -11.60 -20.37 13.29
C GLN A 3 -11.14 -18.91 13.12
N GLY A 4 -9.83 -18.69 12.98
CA GLY A 4 -9.31 -17.35 12.78
C GLY A 4 -9.82 -16.82 11.45
N ASP A 5 -10.57 -15.72 11.49
CA ASP A 5 -11.11 -15.06 10.31
C ASP A 5 -10.00 -14.88 9.27
N LYS A 6 -10.15 -15.50 8.09
CA LYS A 6 -9.22 -15.34 6.98
C LYS A 6 -9.40 -13.92 6.43
N VAL A 7 -8.61 -12.97 6.91
CA VAL A 7 -8.57 -11.63 6.34
C VAL A 7 -7.71 -11.64 5.09
N THR A 8 -8.34 -11.60 3.92
CA THR A 8 -7.67 -11.36 2.64
C THR A 8 -7.46 -9.87 2.42
N LEU A 9 -6.21 -9.48 2.18
CA LEU A 9 -5.85 -8.11 1.79
C LEU A 9 -5.76 -8.06 0.26
N GLU A 10 -6.72 -7.39 -0.37
CA GLU A 10 -6.71 -7.16 -1.81
C GLU A 10 -5.93 -5.89 -2.11
N LYS A 11 -4.98 -5.95 -3.05
CA LYS A 11 -4.27 -4.75 -3.53
C LYS A 11 -5.19 -3.96 -4.46
N VAL A 12 -5.62 -2.77 -4.01
CA VAL A 12 -6.56 -1.92 -4.75
C VAL A 12 -5.88 -0.81 -5.54
N ALA A 13 -4.68 -0.38 -5.16
CA ALA A 13 -3.94 0.65 -5.89
C ALA A 13 -2.43 0.61 -5.63
N GLU A 14 -1.68 1.26 -6.52
CA GLU A 14 -0.26 1.59 -6.37
C GLU A 14 -0.05 3.05 -6.77
N LEU A 15 0.46 3.87 -5.86
CA LEU A 15 0.66 5.31 -6.07
C LEU A 15 2.14 5.62 -6.19
N SER A 16 2.53 6.22 -7.32
CA SER A 16 3.85 6.82 -7.49
C SER A 16 3.79 8.29 -7.07
N ILE A 17 4.47 8.62 -5.98
CA ILE A 17 4.55 9.99 -5.45
C ILE A 17 6.03 10.32 -5.34
N TYR A 18 6.45 11.44 -5.92
CA TYR A 18 7.87 11.82 -5.96
C TYR A 18 8.33 12.35 -4.60
N GLU A 19 7.68 13.41 -4.11
CA GLU A 19 8.04 14.06 -2.86
C GLU A 19 7.67 13.21 -1.64
N TRP A 20 8.57 13.20 -0.65
CA TRP A 20 8.39 12.36 0.53
C TRP A 20 7.29 12.90 1.46
N GLN A 21 7.14 14.22 1.55
CA GLN A 21 6.10 14.89 2.36
C GLN A 21 4.70 14.55 1.84
N ASP A 22 4.51 14.62 0.52
CA ASP A 22 3.25 14.27 -0.13
C ASP A 22 2.90 12.81 0.10
N ARG A 23 3.90 11.92 -0.01
CA ARG A 23 3.71 10.49 0.27
C ARG A 23 3.28 10.24 1.71
N ALA A 24 3.87 10.94 2.68
CA ALA A 24 3.50 10.83 4.08
C ALA A 24 2.08 11.37 4.35
N ALA A 25 1.70 12.47 3.71
CA ALA A 25 0.35 13.04 3.81
C ALA A 25 -0.71 12.07 3.24
N VAL A 26 -0.48 11.53 2.04
CA VAL A 26 -1.38 10.56 1.40
C VAL A 26 -1.47 9.26 2.20
N ALA A 27 -0.34 8.74 2.69
CA ALA A 27 -0.30 7.57 3.57
C ALA A 27 -1.20 7.76 4.80
N THR A 28 -1.09 8.92 5.44
CA THR A 28 -1.90 9.27 6.62
C THR A 28 -3.39 9.36 6.29
N ALA A 29 -3.75 9.96 5.15
CA ALA A 29 -5.14 10.06 4.73
C ALA A 29 -5.76 8.68 4.44
N LEU A 30 -5.02 7.79 3.77
CA LEU A 30 -5.47 6.44 3.46
C LEU A 30 -5.67 5.59 4.73
N LEU A 31 -4.73 5.66 5.68
CA LEU A 31 -4.85 5.00 6.98
C LEU A 31 -6.09 5.49 7.76
N LYS A 32 -6.34 6.81 7.78
CA LYS A 32 -7.54 7.40 8.41
C LYS A 32 -8.84 6.92 7.77
N ASN A 33 -8.80 6.58 6.48
CA ASN A 33 -9.95 6.09 5.72
C ASN A 33 -10.10 4.55 5.79
N GLY A 34 -9.30 3.86 6.62
CA GLY A 34 -9.41 2.41 6.83
C GLY A 34 -8.69 1.55 5.80
N TYR A 35 -7.90 2.15 4.90
CA TYR A 35 -7.03 1.39 4.01
C TYR A 35 -5.80 0.88 4.75
N THR A 36 -5.33 -0.29 4.33
CA THR A 36 -4.00 -0.78 4.70
C THR A 36 -3.00 -0.30 3.65
N ILE A 37 -1.79 0.09 4.06
CA ILE A 37 -0.76 0.58 3.15
C ILE A 37 0.54 -0.21 3.30
N GLY A 38 1.25 -0.40 2.20
CA GLY A 38 2.54 -1.08 2.12
C GLY A 38 3.60 -0.27 1.37
N PRO A 39 4.89 -0.41 1.73
CA PRO A 39 5.97 0.25 1.01
C PRO A 39 6.31 -0.50 -0.29
N GLY A 40 6.09 0.15 -1.44
CA GLY A 40 6.57 -0.34 -2.72
C GLY A 40 7.92 0.29 -3.08
N LYS A 41 8.86 -0.49 -3.60
CA LYS A 41 10.12 0.03 -4.17
C LYS A 41 10.41 -0.68 -5.48
N ARG A 42 10.68 0.09 -6.54
CA ARG A 42 11.18 -0.46 -7.81
C ARG A 42 12.40 0.32 -8.28
N LYS A 43 13.26 -0.36 -9.02
CA LYS A 43 14.36 0.31 -9.73
C LYS A 43 13.76 1.09 -10.89
N LYS A 44 14.08 2.39 -10.99
CA LYS A 44 13.62 3.25 -12.07
C LYS A 44 14.18 2.82 -13.43
N THR A 45 15.40 2.31 -13.43
CA THR A 45 16.03 1.70 -14.60
C THR A 45 16.75 0.41 -14.21
N PRO A 46 16.92 -0.56 -15.13
CA PRO A 46 17.57 -1.85 -14.84
C PRO A 46 18.99 -1.71 -14.27
N THR A 47 19.70 -0.67 -14.69
CA THR A 47 21.12 -0.39 -14.37
C THR A 47 21.32 0.83 -13.46
N GLY A 48 20.28 1.58 -13.14
CA GLY A 48 20.40 2.82 -12.36
C GLY A 48 20.36 2.63 -10.85
N LYS A 49 20.97 3.57 -10.12
CA LYS A 49 20.95 3.66 -8.66
C LYS A 49 19.70 4.33 -8.09
N GLN A 50 18.85 4.92 -8.95
CA GLN A 50 17.64 5.61 -8.52
C GLN A 50 16.52 4.61 -8.22
N LEU A 51 15.97 4.71 -7.01
CA LEU A 51 14.80 3.96 -6.57
C LEU A 51 13.57 4.84 -6.72
N ASP A 52 12.55 4.32 -7.40
CA ASP A 52 11.21 4.87 -7.32
C ASP A 52 10.50 4.21 -6.14
N TYR A 53 9.91 5.06 -5.31
CA TYR A 53 9.16 4.65 -4.14
C TYR A 53 7.69 4.76 -4.46
N PHE A 54 6.92 3.76 -4.05
CA PHE A 54 5.50 3.65 -4.29
C PHE A 54 4.77 3.42 -2.96
N LEU A 55 3.50 3.79 -2.94
CA LEU A 55 2.60 3.46 -1.85
C LEU A 55 1.60 2.41 -2.38
N GLU A 56 1.70 1.19 -1.87
CA GLU A 56 0.75 0.13 -2.18
C GLU A 56 -0.44 0.24 -1.24
N VAL A 57 -1.65 0.22 -1.79
CA VAL A 57 -2.89 0.38 -1.04
C VAL A 57 -3.66 -0.92 -1.10
N TYR A 58 -4.10 -1.38 0.06
CA TYR A 58 -4.87 -2.60 0.24
C TYR A 58 -6.18 -2.30 0.93
N LYS A 59 -7.21 -3.05 0.56
CA LYS A 59 -8.48 -3.09 1.26
C LYS A 59 -8.63 -4.48 1.88
N LYS A 60 -9.20 -4.53 3.09
CA LYS A 60 -9.65 -5.81 3.64
C LYS A 60 -10.90 -6.21 2.88
N GLU A 61 -10.86 -7.39 2.26
CA GLU A 61 -12.08 -8.06 1.86
C GLU A 61 -12.58 -8.83 3.09
N GLU A 62 -13.70 -8.39 3.65
CA GLU A 62 -14.51 -9.27 4.49
C GLU A 62 -15.18 -10.26 3.54
N THR A 63 -14.65 -11.48 3.50
CA THR A 63 -15.41 -12.57 2.90
C THR A 63 -16.52 -12.89 3.91
N GLU A 64 -17.68 -12.27 3.72
CA GLU A 64 -18.92 -12.73 4.35
C GLU A 64 -19.22 -14.13 3.80
N GLU A 65 -18.94 -15.17 4.59
CA GLU A 65 -19.48 -16.53 4.36
C GLU A 65 -20.97 -16.60 4.74
#